data_AF-A0A2E0M9H1-F1
#
_entry.id   AF-A0A2E0M9H1-F1
#
_cell.length_a   1.000
_cell.length_b   1.000
_cell.length_c   1.000
_cell.angle_alpha   90.00
_cell.angle_beta   90.00
_cell.angle_gamma   90.00
#
_symmetry.space_group_name_H-M   'P 1'
#
loop_
_entity.id
_entity.type
_entity.pdbx_description
1 polymer ?
#
loop_
_entity_poly.entity_id
_entity_poly.type
_entity_poly.pdbx_seq_one_letter_code
_entity_poly.pdbx_strand_id
1 'polypeptide(L)'
;MPAAPAAPAAPAAPVAPAAPAAPAAPAQPKHQSTPEVRERLTAVGAIANAISAEVQKVIIGKSHVIDNVLINILSNGNLLFEDYPGLAKTLMTNTFADALGCDFKRVQFTPDLLPADITGTNIYDAKKGEFTFKPGPLFCNLLLADEINRAPPKTQAALLEAMQEKQVTIGTVTHKLPAPFIVMATQNPVEQEGTYPLPEAQLDRFMFKMSVGYPDRADEDEILARRIARGKDAVDVDVITDPQRVIAMQQACEDVYVDPAIRMYMVEVVARTREDPRVLVGASPRGSQALLKTSRAAAAMRGRDFVTPDDVKAIAELAIAHRMILKPEHQIKGLEAGEVMQSILREVPVPTV
;
A
#
# COMPACT_ATOMS: atom_id res chain seq x y z
N MET A 1 -29.78 6.61 81.67
CA MET A 1 -30.36 7.53 80.68
C MET A 1 -30.67 8.84 81.37
N PRO A 2 -29.90 9.89 81.05
CA PRO A 2 -30.50 11.03 80.36
C PRO A 2 -29.63 11.46 79.16
N ALA A 3 -30.26 11.74 78.02
CA ALA A 3 -29.58 12.26 76.83
C ALA A 3 -29.94 13.74 76.67
N ALA A 4 -28.90 14.57 76.62
CA ALA A 4 -28.98 16.00 76.37
C ALA A 4 -29.34 16.29 74.89
N PRO A 5 -29.97 17.43 74.59
CA PRO A 5 -30.31 17.81 73.22
C PRO A 5 -29.07 18.32 72.47
N ALA A 6 -28.90 17.86 71.22
CA ALA A 6 -27.81 18.25 70.33
C ALA A 6 -28.04 19.65 69.71
N ALA A 7 -26.96 20.43 69.64
CA ALA A 7 -26.89 21.78 69.11
C ALA A 7 -27.08 21.84 67.56
N PRO A 8 -27.51 22.98 66.99
CA PRO A 8 -27.70 23.12 65.56
C PRO A 8 -26.36 23.34 64.83
N ALA A 9 -26.21 22.70 63.67
CA ALA A 9 -25.02 22.80 62.82
C ALA A 9 -24.93 24.15 62.09
N ALA A 10 -23.72 24.69 62.03
CA ALA A 10 -23.37 25.95 61.36
C ALA A 10 -23.50 25.88 59.83
N PRO A 11 -23.73 27.01 59.12
CA PRO A 11 -23.90 27.02 57.67
C PRO A 11 -22.56 26.80 56.94
N ALA A 12 -22.60 26.00 55.87
CA ALA A 12 -21.46 25.73 55.01
C ALA A 12 -21.07 26.97 54.17
N ALA A 13 -19.77 27.25 54.09
CA ALA A 13 -19.18 28.33 53.30
C ALA A 13 -19.32 28.07 51.78
N PRO A 14 -19.40 29.12 50.94
CA PRO A 14 -19.56 28.97 49.50
C PRO A 14 -18.27 28.47 48.82
N VAL A 15 -18.40 27.48 47.94
CA VAL A 15 -17.31 26.94 47.12
C VAL A 15 -17.00 27.91 45.98
N ALA A 16 -15.75 28.36 45.89
CA ALA A 16 -15.27 29.25 44.83
C ALA A 16 -15.29 28.56 43.45
N PRO A 17 -15.51 29.30 42.34
CA PRO A 17 -15.56 28.71 41.00
C PRO A 17 -14.17 28.27 40.54
N ALA A 18 -14.10 27.06 39.97
CA ALA A 18 -12.87 26.50 39.41
C ALA A 18 -12.38 27.33 38.21
N ALA A 19 -11.10 27.69 38.23
CA ALA A 19 -10.44 28.39 37.14
C ALA A 19 -10.41 27.53 35.86
N PRO A 20 -10.47 28.13 34.66
CA PRO A 20 -10.44 27.38 33.41
C PRO A 20 -9.07 26.71 33.22
N ALA A 21 -9.09 25.40 32.94
CA ALA A 21 -7.90 24.62 32.66
C ALA A 21 -7.18 25.16 31.42
N ALA A 22 -5.90 25.46 31.56
CA ALA A 22 -5.02 25.86 30.47
C ALA A 22 -4.94 24.74 29.39
N PRO A 23 -4.79 25.09 28.10
CA PRO A 23 -4.67 24.11 27.04
C PRO A 23 -3.43 23.22 27.27
N ALA A 24 -3.66 21.91 27.26
CA ALA A 24 -2.61 20.91 27.42
C ALA A 24 -1.56 21.06 26.31
N ALA A 25 -0.30 21.21 26.70
CA ALA A 25 0.84 21.17 25.79
C ALA A 25 0.89 19.80 25.06
N PRO A 26 1.34 19.75 23.79
CA PRO A 26 1.42 18.50 23.06
C PRO A 26 2.33 17.50 23.81
N ALA A 27 1.78 16.32 24.11
CA ALA A 27 2.50 15.25 24.77
C ALA A 27 3.72 14.86 23.91
N GLN A 28 4.92 14.90 24.50
CA GLN A 28 6.11 14.37 23.86
C GLN A 28 6.02 12.84 23.84
N PRO A 29 6.32 12.17 22.72
CA PRO A 29 6.26 10.72 22.66
C PRO A 29 7.26 10.12 23.66
N LYS A 30 6.80 9.16 24.48
CA LYS A 30 7.61 8.42 25.47
C LYS A 30 8.67 7.51 24.84
N HIS A 31 8.75 7.47 23.51
CA HIS A 31 9.68 6.62 22.77
C HIS A 31 10.95 7.40 22.39
N GLN A 32 12.10 6.91 22.84
CA GLN A 32 13.41 7.35 22.37
C GLN A 32 14.02 6.23 21.55
N SER A 33 13.96 6.35 20.22
CA SER A 33 14.74 5.48 19.34
C SER A 33 16.23 5.82 19.47
N THR A 34 17.08 4.83 19.23
CA THR A 34 18.53 5.05 19.24
C THR A 34 18.94 6.03 18.13
N PRO A 35 20.00 6.84 18.34
CA PRO A 35 20.48 7.79 17.33
C PRO A 35 20.74 7.13 15.97
N GLU A 36 21.26 5.90 15.96
CA GLU A 36 21.52 5.12 14.75
C GLU A 36 20.24 4.81 13.95
N VAL A 37 19.12 4.49 14.62
CA VAL A 37 17.84 4.23 13.96
C VAL A 37 17.30 5.52 13.35
N ARG A 38 17.41 6.64 14.06
CA ARG A 38 17.00 7.96 13.52
C ARG A 38 17.80 8.35 12.29
N GLU A 39 19.11 8.12 12.30
CA GLU A 39 19.97 8.40 11.15
C GLU A 39 19.57 7.54 9.93
N ARG A 40 19.35 6.23 10.13
CA ARG A 40 18.86 5.33 9.06
C ARG A 40 17.52 5.79 8.51
N LEU A 41 16.55 6.12 9.36
CA LEU A 41 15.22 6.58 8.92
C LEU A 41 15.27 7.94 8.23
N THR A 42 16.15 8.83 8.68
CA THR A 42 16.40 10.10 8.00
C THR A 42 16.97 9.86 6.60
N ALA A 43 17.91 8.93 6.46
CA ALA A 43 18.44 8.53 5.16
C ALA A 43 17.36 7.90 4.27
N VAL A 44 16.49 7.05 4.81
CA VAL A 44 15.33 6.50 4.09
C VAL A 44 14.44 7.61 3.55
N GLY A 45 14.09 8.59 4.40
CA GLY A 45 13.27 9.73 3.98
C GLY A 45 13.94 10.58 2.90
N ALA A 46 15.26 10.82 3.02
CA ALA A 46 16.00 11.56 2.00
C ALA A 46 16.03 10.84 0.64
N ILE A 47 16.29 9.53 0.64
CA ILE A 47 16.29 8.71 -0.58
C ILE A 47 14.87 8.63 -1.16
N ALA A 48 13.85 8.46 -0.33
CA ALA A 48 12.46 8.42 -0.77
C ALA A 48 12.04 9.73 -1.44
N ASN A 49 12.40 10.88 -0.87
CA ASN A 49 12.13 12.18 -1.47
C ASN A 49 12.86 12.36 -2.81
N ALA A 50 14.11 11.87 -2.92
CA ALA A 50 14.85 11.90 -4.18
C ALA A 50 14.18 11.02 -5.26
N ILE A 51 13.71 9.82 -4.89
CA ILE A 51 12.96 8.93 -5.80
C ILE A 51 11.65 9.60 -6.23
N SER A 52 10.85 10.12 -5.29
CA SER A 52 9.59 10.80 -5.61
C SER A 52 9.82 12.01 -6.53
N ALA A 53 10.86 12.81 -6.29
CA ALA A 53 11.20 13.94 -7.15
C ALA A 53 11.60 13.49 -8.56
N GLU A 54 12.34 12.39 -8.67
CA GLU A 54 12.73 11.82 -9.96
C GLU A 54 11.52 11.33 -10.75
N VAL A 55 10.62 10.60 -10.10
CA VAL A 55 9.38 10.09 -10.72
C VAL A 55 8.46 11.25 -11.13
N GLN A 56 8.42 12.34 -10.37
CA GLN A 56 7.63 13.55 -10.67
C GLN A 56 8.15 14.33 -11.89
N LYS A 57 9.36 14.06 -12.39
CA LYS A 57 9.81 14.58 -13.69
C LYS A 57 8.97 14.00 -14.83
N VAL A 58 8.56 12.74 -14.68
CA VAL A 58 7.83 11.95 -15.69
C VAL A 58 6.32 12.02 -15.46
N ILE A 59 5.88 11.81 -14.22
CA ILE A 59 4.47 11.76 -13.85
C ILE A 59 4.06 13.08 -13.18
N ILE A 60 3.22 13.85 -13.86
CA ILE A 60 2.83 15.21 -13.45
C ILE A 60 1.53 15.18 -12.64
N GLY A 61 1.43 16.00 -11.59
CA GLY A 61 0.19 16.21 -10.83
C GLY A 61 -0.22 15.12 -9.83
N LYS A 62 0.48 13.99 -9.83
CA LYS A 62 0.09 12.79 -9.06
C LYS A 62 1.00 12.49 -7.88
N SER A 63 1.46 13.52 -7.17
CA SER A 63 2.37 13.38 -6.02
C SER A 63 1.88 12.37 -4.98
N HIS A 64 0.59 12.44 -4.61
CA HIS A 64 -0.01 11.50 -3.66
C HIS A 64 0.01 10.04 -4.16
N VAL A 65 -0.21 9.80 -5.47
CA VAL A 65 -0.16 8.45 -6.05
C VAL A 65 1.27 7.93 -6.02
N ILE A 66 2.25 8.76 -6.39
CA ILE A 66 3.68 8.43 -6.37
C ILE A 66 4.10 8.04 -4.94
N ASP A 67 3.72 8.84 -3.94
CA ASP A 67 4.02 8.54 -2.55
C ASP A 67 3.37 7.23 -2.10
N ASN A 68 2.11 6.97 -2.48
CA ASN A 68 1.44 5.72 -2.12
C ASN A 68 2.05 4.50 -2.80
N VAL A 69 2.53 4.62 -4.05
CA VAL A 69 3.28 3.55 -4.73
C VAL A 69 4.59 3.30 -4.01
N LEU A 70 5.31 4.34 -3.62
CA LEU A 70 6.57 4.19 -2.89
C LEU A 70 6.34 3.59 -1.50
N ILE A 71 5.28 3.99 -0.78
CA ILE A 71 4.85 3.35 0.48
C ILE A 71 4.60 1.85 0.26
N ASN A 72 3.91 1.47 -0.83
CA ASN A 72 3.66 0.07 -1.17
C ASN A 72 4.97 -0.70 -1.40
N ILE A 73 5.91 -0.13 -2.16
CA ILE A 73 7.22 -0.70 -2.43
C ILE A 73 8.01 -0.90 -1.13
N LEU A 74 8.07 0.12 -0.26
CA LEU A 74 8.80 0.08 1.00
C LEU A 74 8.16 -0.82 2.06
N SER A 75 6.87 -1.11 1.93
CA SER A 75 6.17 -2.12 2.74
C SER A 75 6.24 -3.54 2.15
N ASN A 76 7.00 -3.72 1.05
CA ASN A 76 7.12 -4.98 0.30
C ASN A 76 5.75 -5.54 -0.11
N GLY A 77 4.84 -4.64 -0.45
CA GLY A 77 3.48 -4.91 -0.89
C GLY A 77 3.40 -5.18 -2.38
N ASN A 78 2.28 -5.77 -2.80
CA ASN A 78 1.87 -5.75 -4.20
C ASN A 78 0.74 -4.72 -4.35
N LEU A 79 0.60 -4.15 -5.55
CA LEU A 79 -0.34 -3.08 -5.86
C LEU A 79 -1.31 -3.54 -6.94
N LEU A 80 -2.58 -3.18 -6.79
CA LEU A 80 -3.61 -3.36 -7.80
C LEU A 80 -4.12 -1.99 -8.29
N PHE A 81 -3.91 -1.69 -9.55
CA PHE A 81 -4.49 -0.53 -10.23
C PHE A 81 -5.84 -0.89 -10.85
N GLU A 82 -6.89 -0.21 -10.44
CA GLU A 82 -8.23 -0.30 -11.05
C GLU A 82 -8.53 1.02 -11.75
N ASP A 83 -8.54 1.00 -13.08
CA ASP A 83 -8.44 2.23 -13.86
C ASP A 83 -8.59 1.91 -15.35
N TYR A 84 -9.04 2.89 -16.11
CA TYR A 84 -9.13 2.81 -17.57
C TYR A 84 -7.75 2.67 -18.25
N PRO A 85 -7.72 2.08 -19.46
CA PRO A 85 -6.51 2.05 -20.29
C PRO A 85 -5.96 3.45 -20.56
N GLY A 86 -4.64 3.57 -20.64
CA GLY A 86 -3.96 4.83 -21.01
C GLY A 86 -3.62 5.76 -19.84
N LEU A 87 -3.90 5.40 -18.59
CA LEU A 87 -3.67 6.23 -17.40
C LEU A 87 -2.23 6.17 -16.84
N ALA A 88 -1.23 6.21 -17.71
CA ALA A 88 0.20 6.27 -17.36
C ALA A 88 0.75 5.18 -16.39
N LYS A 89 0.00 4.10 -16.09
CA LYS A 89 0.44 3.02 -15.17
C LYS A 89 1.73 2.33 -15.61
N THR A 90 1.84 2.05 -16.91
CA THR A 90 3.06 1.46 -17.49
C THR A 90 4.24 2.41 -17.35
N LEU A 91 4.02 3.69 -17.62
CA LEU A 91 5.03 4.72 -17.47
C LEU A 91 5.46 4.82 -16.00
N MET A 92 4.51 4.91 -15.07
CA MET A 92 4.75 4.97 -13.63
C MET A 92 5.58 3.78 -13.13
N THR A 93 5.17 2.56 -13.48
CA THR A 93 5.88 1.34 -13.03
C THR A 93 7.30 1.29 -13.60
N ASN A 94 7.48 1.64 -14.88
CA ASN A 94 8.79 1.67 -15.51
C ASN A 94 9.69 2.76 -14.90
N THR A 95 9.17 3.97 -14.69
CA THR A 95 9.90 5.07 -14.06
C THR A 95 10.33 4.73 -12.64
N PHE A 96 9.50 4.05 -11.86
CA PHE A 96 9.92 3.54 -10.55
C PHE A 96 11.03 2.50 -10.69
N ALA A 97 10.93 1.56 -11.63
CA ALA A 97 11.99 0.57 -11.82
C ALA A 97 13.32 1.22 -12.19
N ASP A 98 13.31 2.19 -13.10
CA ASP A 98 14.49 2.95 -13.51
C ASP A 98 15.09 3.73 -12.32
N ALA A 99 14.27 4.49 -11.59
CA ALA A 99 14.74 5.28 -10.43
C ALA A 99 15.27 4.39 -9.28
N LEU A 100 14.74 3.17 -9.13
CA LEU A 100 15.15 2.21 -8.11
C LEU A 100 16.33 1.32 -8.54
N GLY A 101 16.77 1.39 -9.81
CA GLY A 101 17.78 0.50 -10.37
C GLY A 101 17.33 -0.97 -10.43
N CYS A 102 16.02 -1.19 -10.54
CA CYS A 102 15.39 -2.50 -10.47
C CYS A 102 15.10 -3.06 -11.86
N ASP A 103 15.22 -4.39 -12.01
CA ASP A 103 14.82 -5.05 -13.25
C ASP A 103 13.30 -4.99 -13.44
N PHE A 104 12.86 -4.47 -14.58
CA PHE A 104 11.46 -4.36 -14.96
C PHE A 104 11.06 -5.41 -15.99
N LYS A 105 9.89 -6.02 -15.79
CA LYS A 105 9.19 -6.81 -16.82
C LYS A 105 7.73 -6.42 -16.88
N ARG A 106 7.18 -6.48 -18.10
CA ARG A 106 5.77 -6.29 -18.38
C ARG A 106 5.20 -7.56 -18.97
N VAL A 107 4.04 -7.98 -18.48
CA VAL A 107 3.27 -9.11 -18.99
C VAL A 107 1.85 -8.65 -19.24
N GLN A 108 1.38 -8.85 -20.47
CA GLN A 108 -0.02 -8.68 -20.81
C GLN A 108 -0.75 -10.00 -20.52
N PHE A 109 -1.79 -9.96 -19.69
CA PHE A 109 -2.59 -11.13 -19.41
C PHE A 109 -3.63 -11.28 -20.51
N THR A 110 -3.63 -12.44 -21.17
CA THR A 110 -4.53 -12.79 -22.26
C THR A 110 -5.23 -14.13 -21.96
N PRO A 111 -6.38 -14.42 -22.60
CA PRO A 111 -7.14 -15.64 -22.33
C PRO A 111 -6.38 -16.95 -22.63
N ASP A 112 -5.37 -16.89 -23.48
CA ASP A 112 -4.51 -17.99 -23.90
C ASP A 112 -3.22 -18.12 -23.08
N LEU A 113 -2.92 -17.16 -22.20
CA LEU A 113 -1.69 -17.15 -21.41
C LEU A 113 -1.63 -18.34 -20.46
N LEU A 114 -0.57 -19.14 -20.54
CA LEU A 114 -0.37 -20.31 -19.69
C LEU A 114 0.46 -19.94 -18.45
N PRO A 115 0.32 -20.70 -17.33
CA PRO A 115 1.16 -20.50 -16.15
C PRO A 115 2.67 -20.59 -16.45
N ALA A 116 3.07 -21.48 -17.37
CA ALA A 116 4.46 -21.66 -17.77
C ALA A 116 5.05 -20.45 -18.52
N ASP A 117 4.21 -19.63 -19.17
CA ASP A 117 4.66 -18.44 -19.87
C ASP A 117 5.10 -17.34 -18.90
N ILE A 118 4.58 -17.35 -17.67
CA ILE A 118 4.96 -16.40 -16.61
C ILE A 118 6.03 -16.97 -15.67
N THR A 119 5.93 -18.23 -15.28
CA THR A 119 6.90 -18.87 -14.38
C THR A 119 8.19 -19.27 -15.10
N GLY A 120 8.13 -19.57 -16.39
CA GLY A 120 9.24 -20.08 -17.17
C GLY A 120 9.11 -21.57 -17.47
N THR A 121 10.01 -22.07 -18.30
CA THR A 121 9.93 -23.43 -18.84
C THR A 121 11.32 -24.04 -19.00
N ASN A 122 11.38 -25.37 -18.98
CA ASN A 122 12.59 -26.13 -19.25
C ASN A 122 12.69 -26.41 -20.75
N ILE A 123 13.72 -25.86 -21.38
CA ILE A 123 13.97 -26.04 -22.82
C ILE A 123 15.11 -27.03 -22.99
N TYR A 124 14.93 -27.99 -23.89
CA TYR A 124 16.00 -28.92 -24.24
C TYR A 124 17.12 -28.21 -24.99
N ASP A 125 18.32 -28.16 -24.40
CA ASP A 125 19.51 -27.65 -25.05
C ASP A 125 20.20 -28.79 -25.81
N ALA A 126 20.00 -28.83 -27.13
CA ALA A 126 20.57 -29.85 -28.00
C ALA A 126 22.11 -29.90 -27.99
N LYS A 127 22.80 -28.82 -27.59
CA LYS A 127 24.26 -28.81 -27.48
C LYS A 127 24.74 -29.53 -26.23
N LYS A 128 23.97 -29.47 -25.15
CA LYS A 128 24.31 -30.08 -23.86
C LYS A 128 23.65 -31.43 -23.64
N GLY A 129 22.58 -31.74 -24.39
CA GLY A 129 21.79 -32.94 -24.20
C GLY A 129 20.95 -32.92 -22.92
N GLU A 130 20.73 -31.74 -22.33
CA GLU A 130 20.02 -31.57 -21.07
C GLU A 130 18.90 -30.52 -21.17
N PHE A 131 17.90 -30.63 -20.30
CA PHE A 131 16.87 -29.61 -20.14
C PHE A 131 17.42 -28.45 -19.29
N THR A 132 17.50 -27.25 -19.88
CA THR A 132 17.94 -26.03 -19.19
C THR A 132 16.73 -25.16 -18.85
N PHE A 133 16.69 -24.65 -17.63
CA PHE A 133 15.64 -23.73 -17.21
C PHE A 133 15.78 -22.37 -17.89
N LYS A 134 14.71 -21.92 -18.54
CA LYS A 134 14.57 -20.56 -19.06
C LYS A 134 13.61 -19.77 -18.16
N PRO A 135 14.10 -18.75 -17.44
CA PRO A 135 13.27 -17.97 -16.53
C PRO A 135 12.19 -17.20 -17.29
N GLY A 136 10.97 -17.23 -16.74
CA GLY A 136 9.87 -16.41 -17.20
C GLY A 136 9.97 -14.96 -16.72
N PRO A 137 9.01 -14.10 -17.11
CA PRO A 137 8.98 -12.69 -16.73
C PRO A 137 8.83 -12.45 -15.21
N LEU A 138 8.41 -13.45 -14.42
CA LEU A 138 8.38 -13.34 -12.96
C LEU A 138 9.78 -13.13 -12.35
N PHE A 139 10.86 -13.49 -13.05
CA PHE A 139 12.24 -13.29 -12.59
C PHE A 139 12.72 -11.87 -12.87
N CYS A 140 12.13 -10.90 -12.17
CA CYS A 140 12.51 -9.49 -12.17
C CYS A 140 12.29 -8.90 -10.77
N ASN A 141 12.53 -7.60 -10.61
CA ASN A 141 12.24 -6.92 -9.35
C ASN A 141 10.85 -6.28 -9.35
N LEU A 142 10.51 -5.56 -10.43
CA LEU A 142 9.21 -4.93 -10.61
C LEU A 142 8.50 -5.55 -11.81
N LEU A 143 7.34 -6.17 -11.56
CA LEU A 143 6.51 -6.76 -12.58
C LEU A 143 5.24 -5.93 -12.78
N LEU A 144 5.00 -5.46 -14.00
CA LEU A 144 3.69 -4.98 -14.42
C LEU A 144 2.88 -6.12 -15.02
N ALA A 145 1.80 -6.52 -14.35
CA ALA A 145 0.85 -7.52 -14.81
C ALA A 145 -0.41 -6.82 -15.33
N ASP A 146 -0.49 -6.58 -16.64
CA ASP A 146 -1.60 -5.85 -17.25
C ASP A 146 -2.82 -6.74 -17.48
N GLU A 147 -4.00 -6.25 -17.11
CA GLU A 147 -5.31 -6.89 -17.33
C GLU A 147 -5.39 -8.30 -16.76
N ILE A 148 -4.99 -8.48 -15.50
CA ILE A 148 -4.94 -9.80 -14.85
C ILE A 148 -6.27 -10.55 -14.89
N ASN A 149 -7.39 -9.81 -14.98
CA ASN A 149 -8.73 -10.36 -15.12
C ASN A 149 -9.00 -10.98 -16.50
N ARG A 150 -8.11 -10.90 -17.49
CA ARG A 150 -8.28 -11.57 -18.80
C ARG A 150 -7.69 -12.97 -18.85
N ALA A 151 -6.77 -13.31 -17.96
CA ALA A 151 -6.18 -14.64 -17.95
C ALA A 151 -7.06 -15.67 -17.22
N PRO A 152 -6.94 -16.97 -17.58
CA PRO A 152 -7.63 -18.03 -16.87
C PRO A 152 -7.26 -18.10 -15.37
N PRO A 153 -8.15 -18.61 -14.50
CA PRO A 153 -7.89 -18.72 -13.06
C PRO A 153 -6.61 -19.46 -12.68
N LYS A 154 -6.17 -20.42 -13.50
CA LYS A 154 -4.90 -21.15 -13.27
C LYS A 154 -3.67 -20.25 -13.42
N THR A 155 -3.68 -19.35 -14.39
CA THR A 155 -2.57 -18.40 -14.64
C THR A 155 -2.57 -17.29 -13.60
N GLN A 156 -3.76 -16.81 -13.21
CA GLN A 156 -3.91 -15.90 -12.06
C GLN A 156 -3.35 -16.53 -10.77
N ALA A 157 -3.70 -17.78 -10.49
CA ALA A 157 -3.21 -18.51 -9.32
C ALA A 157 -1.68 -18.62 -9.29
N ALA A 158 -1.04 -18.92 -10.44
CA ALA A 158 0.41 -18.99 -10.54
C ALA A 158 1.10 -17.66 -10.24
N LEU A 159 0.56 -16.53 -10.72
CA LEU A 159 1.06 -15.19 -10.34
C LEU A 159 0.90 -14.94 -8.84
N LEU A 160 -0.28 -15.23 -8.28
CA LEU A 160 -0.59 -14.97 -6.87
C LEU A 160 0.20 -15.85 -5.90
N GLU A 161 0.52 -17.08 -6.30
CA GLU A 161 1.44 -17.95 -5.58
C GLU A 161 2.84 -17.35 -5.54
N ALA A 162 3.37 -16.94 -6.69
CA ALA A 162 4.68 -16.28 -6.79
C ALA A 162 4.74 -14.98 -5.94
N MET A 163 3.65 -14.20 -5.93
CA MET A 163 3.52 -13.00 -5.10
C MET A 163 3.62 -13.30 -3.60
N GLN A 164 3.09 -14.43 -3.15
CA GLN A 164 2.99 -14.79 -1.73
C GLN A 164 4.25 -15.54 -1.25
N GLU A 165 4.73 -16.49 -2.03
CA GLU A 165 5.84 -17.38 -1.67
C GLU A 165 7.21 -16.82 -2.08
N LYS A 166 7.24 -15.80 -2.95
CA LYS A 166 8.46 -15.19 -3.50
C LYS A 166 9.40 -16.21 -4.16
N GLN A 167 8.82 -17.30 -4.68
CA GLN A 167 9.50 -18.38 -5.37
C GLN A 167 8.52 -19.05 -6.34
N VAL A 168 9.05 -19.80 -7.32
CA VAL A 168 8.27 -20.61 -8.25
C VAL A 168 8.84 -22.02 -8.30
N THR A 169 7.98 -23.03 -8.42
CA THR A 169 8.41 -24.43 -8.57
C THR A 169 8.09 -24.92 -9.97
N ILE A 170 9.11 -25.45 -10.67
CA ILE A 170 9.00 -25.93 -12.04
C ILE A 170 9.49 -27.37 -12.07
N GLY A 171 8.56 -28.30 -12.33
CA GLY A 171 8.81 -29.72 -12.13
C GLY A 171 9.08 -30.01 -10.65
N THR A 172 10.32 -30.38 -10.33
CA THR A 172 10.77 -30.68 -8.97
C THR A 172 11.72 -29.64 -8.37
N VAL A 173 12.09 -28.60 -9.13
CA VAL A 173 13.07 -27.59 -8.71
C VAL A 173 12.36 -26.28 -8.37
N THR A 174 12.64 -25.79 -7.16
CA THR A 174 12.16 -24.48 -6.69
C THR A 174 13.21 -23.41 -6.95
N HIS A 175 12.78 -22.32 -7.57
CA HIS A 175 13.59 -21.16 -7.89
C HIS A 175 13.09 -19.94 -7.12
N LYS A 176 13.98 -19.29 -6.36
CA LYS A 176 13.65 -18.05 -5.64
C LYS A 176 13.61 -16.86 -6.61
N LEU A 177 12.67 -15.95 -6.39
CA LEU A 177 12.57 -14.72 -7.17
C LEU A 177 13.59 -13.68 -6.66
N PRO A 178 14.09 -12.79 -7.54
CA PRO A 178 14.97 -11.69 -7.14
C PRO A 178 14.32 -10.79 -6.08
N ALA A 179 15.09 -10.33 -5.09
CA ALA A 179 14.59 -9.37 -4.10
C ALA A 179 15.04 -7.94 -4.45
N PRO A 180 14.19 -6.91 -4.25
CA PRO A 180 12.76 -7.00 -3.93
C PRO A 180 11.97 -7.56 -5.13
N PHE A 181 10.86 -8.26 -4.88
CA PHE A 181 9.92 -8.73 -5.91
C PHE A 181 8.53 -8.16 -5.64
N ILE A 182 8.12 -7.20 -6.46
CA ILE A 182 6.88 -6.45 -6.32
C ILE A 182 6.07 -6.55 -7.61
N VAL A 183 4.80 -6.91 -7.47
CA VAL A 183 3.85 -6.95 -8.58
C VAL A 183 2.94 -5.74 -8.52
N MET A 184 2.91 -4.97 -9.61
CA MET A 184 1.90 -3.96 -9.88
C MET A 184 0.97 -4.54 -10.94
N ALA A 185 -0.25 -4.85 -10.56
CA ALA A 185 -1.22 -5.47 -11.45
C ALA A 185 -2.29 -4.46 -11.87
N THR A 186 -2.88 -4.65 -13.04
CA THR A 186 -3.98 -3.80 -13.52
C THR A 186 -5.23 -4.62 -13.81
N GLN A 187 -6.39 -4.03 -13.52
CA GLN A 187 -7.69 -4.57 -13.91
C GLN A 187 -8.50 -3.49 -14.62
N ASN A 188 -9.15 -3.87 -15.71
CA ASN A 188 -10.10 -3.01 -16.41
C ASN A 188 -11.53 -3.33 -15.92
N PRO A 189 -12.22 -2.39 -15.25
CA PRO A 189 -13.55 -2.63 -14.69
C PRO A 189 -14.67 -2.70 -15.74
N VAL A 190 -14.43 -2.25 -16.97
CA VAL A 190 -15.48 -2.10 -18.01
C VAL A 190 -15.63 -3.32 -18.91
N GLU A 191 -14.57 -4.14 -19.06
CA GLU A 191 -14.60 -5.31 -19.94
C GLU A 191 -15.36 -6.48 -19.29
N GLN A 192 -16.62 -6.66 -19.69
CA GLN A 192 -17.48 -7.74 -19.20
C GLN A 192 -17.38 -9.04 -20.01
N GLU A 193 -16.93 -8.98 -21.27
CA GLU A 193 -16.78 -10.16 -22.11
C GLU A 193 -15.38 -10.77 -22.00
N GLY A 194 -15.30 -12.08 -21.71
CA GLY A 194 -14.05 -12.83 -21.68
C GLY A 194 -13.14 -12.52 -20.47
N THR A 195 -13.69 -11.95 -19.40
CA THR A 195 -12.95 -11.68 -18.16
C THR A 195 -13.30 -12.67 -17.04
N TYR A 196 -12.30 -12.99 -16.24
CA TYR A 196 -12.33 -13.79 -15.02
C TYR A 196 -12.02 -12.85 -13.85
N PRO A 197 -13.03 -12.32 -13.14
CA PRO A 197 -12.80 -11.45 -12.00
C PRO A 197 -12.01 -12.19 -10.92
N LEU A 198 -11.10 -11.47 -10.26
CA LEU A 198 -10.39 -12.04 -9.12
C LEU A 198 -11.37 -12.29 -7.96
N PRO A 199 -11.44 -13.51 -7.42
CA PRO A 199 -12.11 -13.76 -6.15
C PRO A 199 -11.57 -12.87 -5.04
N GLU A 200 -12.39 -12.53 -4.05
CA GLU A 200 -11.98 -11.63 -2.96
C GLU A 200 -10.80 -12.16 -2.15
N ALA A 201 -10.74 -13.49 -1.96
CA ALA A 201 -9.60 -14.15 -1.34
C ALA A 201 -8.27 -13.89 -2.09
N GLN A 202 -8.34 -13.63 -3.40
CA GLN A 202 -7.20 -13.27 -4.23
C GLN A 202 -6.90 -11.77 -4.15
N LEU A 203 -7.92 -10.91 -4.15
CA LEU A 203 -7.78 -9.47 -3.93
C LEU A 203 -7.11 -9.15 -2.58
N ASP A 204 -7.38 -9.94 -1.54
CA ASP A 204 -6.77 -9.77 -0.21
C ASP A 204 -5.23 -9.95 -0.21
N ARG A 205 -4.65 -10.52 -1.27
CA ARG A 205 -3.19 -10.64 -1.45
C ARG A 205 -2.52 -9.35 -1.94
N PHE A 206 -3.29 -8.40 -2.46
CA PHE A 206 -2.78 -7.08 -2.79
C PHE A 206 -2.78 -6.20 -1.55
N MET A 207 -1.67 -5.50 -1.33
CA MET A 207 -1.52 -4.63 -0.18
C MET A 207 -2.37 -3.38 -0.32
N PHE A 208 -2.35 -2.78 -1.52
CA PHE A 208 -3.18 -1.64 -1.90
C PHE A 208 -3.98 -1.93 -3.15
N LYS A 209 -5.17 -1.33 -3.22
CA LYS A 209 -5.93 -1.10 -4.44
C LYS A 209 -6.12 0.41 -4.62
N MET A 210 -5.80 0.94 -5.80
CA MET A 210 -5.94 2.37 -6.09
C MET A 210 -6.20 2.66 -7.56
N SER A 211 -6.61 3.89 -7.82
CA SER A 211 -6.71 4.48 -9.16
C SER A 211 -5.73 5.66 -9.29
N VAL A 212 -5.20 5.86 -10.49
CA VAL A 212 -4.38 7.00 -10.88
C VAL A 212 -5.29 8.15 -11.35
N GLY A 213 -6.36 7.81 -12.07
CA GLY A 213 -7.26 8.76 -12.71
C GLY A 213 -6.60 9.62 -13.79
N TYR A 214 -7.41 10.37 -14.55
CA TYR A 214 -6.89 11.30 -15.56
C TYR A 214 -6.12 12.46 -14.89
N PRO A 215 -5.05 12.97 -15.53
CA PRO A 215 -4.46 14.24 -15.15
C PRO A 215 -5.50 15.36 -15.24
N ASP A 216 -5.36 16.40 -14.42
CA ASP A 216 -6.20 17.58 -14.58
C ASP A 216 -5.74 18.41 -15.79
N ARG A 217 -6.51 19.44 -16.16
CA ARG A 217 -6.19 20.26 -17.34
C ARG A 217 -4.85 20.99 -17.23
N ALA A 218 -4.44 21.37 -16.02
CA ALA A 218 -3.18 22.07 -15.81
C ALA A 218 -2.00 21.10 -15.91
N ASP A 219 -2.15 19.89 -15.36
CA ASP A 219 -1.19 18.80 -15.49
C ASP A 219 -1.04 18.36 -16.96
N GLU A 220 -2.15 18.25 -17.71
CA GLU A 220 -2.12 17.94 -19.14
C GLU A 220 -1.36 18.99 -19.94
N ASP A 221 -1.60 20.29 -19.68
CA ASP A 221 -0.86 21.38 -20.33
C ASP A 221 0.63 21.31 -20.01
N GLU A 222 0.99 21.05 -18.75
CA GLU A 222 2.39 20.88 -18.32
C GLU A 222 3.05 19.66 -18.97
N ILE A 223 2.33 18.54 -19.15
CA ILE A 223 2.83 17.36 -19.89
C ILE A 223 3.20 17.76 -21.32
N LEU A 224 2.33 18.53 -21.99
CA LEU A 224 2.56 19.01 -23.35
C LEU A 224 3.73 20.00 -23.39
N ALA A 225 3.79 20.96 -22.45
CA ALA A 225 4.85 21.95 -22.36
C ALA A 225 6.23 21.29 -22.17
N ARG A 226 6.35 20.32 -21.24
CA ARG A 226 7.60 19.57 -21.02
C ARG A 226 8.00 18.74 -22.23
N ARG A 227 7.05 18.11 -22.91
CA ARG A 227 7.32 17.36 -24.15
C ARG A 227 7.86 18.26 -25.25
N ILE A 228 7.25 19.43 -25.46
CA ILE A 228 7.70 20.43 -26.45
C ILE A 228 9.11 20.89 -26.13
N ALA A 229 9.38 21.26 -24.87
CA ALA A 229 10.70 21.72 -24.43
C ALA A 229 11.78 20.63 -24.60
N ARG A 230 11.43 19.36 -24.32
CA ARG A 230 12.35 18.22 -24.43
C ARG A 230 12.60 17.77 -25.87
N GLY A 231 11.64 17.95 -26.77
CA GLY A 231 11.77 17.57 -28.19
C GLY A 231 11.80 16.06 -28.46
N LYS A 232 11.56 15.20 -27.46
CA LYS A 232 11.44 13.74 -27.60
C LYS A 232 10.40 13.18 -26.63
N ASP A 233 9.81 12.04 -27.00
CA ASP A 233 8.77 11.40 -26.20
C ASP A 233 9.31 10.86 -24.87
N ALA A 234 10.46 10.16 -24.90
CA ALA A 234 11.08 9.57 -23.73
C ALA A 234 11.60 10.63 -22.75
N VAL A 235 11.34 10.42 -21.45
CA VAL A 235 11.95 11.17 -20.35
C VAL A 235 13.15 10.37 -19.85
N ASP A 236 14.31 11.01 -19.70
CA ASP A 236 15.45 10.35 -19.09
C ASP A 236 15.26 10.38 -17.56
N VAL A 237 15.43 9.22 -16.93
CA VAL A 237 15.24 9.01 -15.49
C VAL A 237 16.58 8.60 -14.91
N ASP A 238 17.05 9.34 -13.91
CA ASP A 238 18.30 9.02 -13.22
C ASP A 238 18.08 7.86 -12.24
N VAL A 239 19.05 6.94 -12.16
CA VAL A 239 19.06 5.87 -11.16
C VAL A 239 19.44 6.46 -9.81
N ILE A 240 18.50 6.52 -8.87
CA ILE A 240 18.69 7.15 -7.56
C ILE A 240 19.23 6.16 -6.52
N THR A 241 18.85 4.89 -6.64
CA THR A 241 19.23 3.83 -5.70
C THR A 241 19.43 2.49 -6.42
N ASP A 242 19.57 1.41 -5.65
CA ASP A 242 19.74 0.06 -6.17
C ASP A 242 18.87 -0.95 -5.38
N PRO A 243 18.65 -2.17 -5.92
CA PRO A 243 17.79 -3.17 -5.29
C PRO A 243 18.19 -3.55 -3.86
N GLN A 244 19.49 -3.59 -3.55
CA GLN A 244 19.99 -3.93 -2.21
C GLN A 244 19.66 -2.82 -1.22
N ARG A 245 19.82 -1.55 -1.63
CA ARG A 245 19.40 -0.40 -0.83
C ARG A 245 17.88 -0.38 -0.61
N VAL A 246 17.07 -0.73 -1.61
CA VAL A 246 15.61 -0.83 -1.41
C VAL A 246 15.27 -1.85 -0.34
N ILE A 247 15.92 -3.02 -0.33
CA ILE A 247 15.74 -4.03 0.74
C ILE A 247 16.15 -3.46 2.10
N ALA A 248 17.27 -2.74 2.18
CA ALA A 248 17.71 -2.10 3.42
C ALA A 248 16.70 -1.04 3.91
N MET A 249 16.09 -0.28 2.99
CA MET A 249 15.02 0.68 3.33
C MET A 249 13.76 -0.04 3.85
N GLN A 250 13.36 -1.15 3.21
CA GLN A 250 12.25 -1.99 3.68
C GLN A 250 12.51 -2.53 5.10
N GLN A 251 13.74 -2.96 5.39
CA GLN A 251 14.14 -3.43 6.72
C GLN A 251 14.12 -2.29 7.74
N ALA A 252 14.64 -1.11 7.39
CA ALA A 252 14.63 0.06 8.26
C ALA A 252 13.19 0.51 8.62
N CYS A 253 12.21 0.29 7.74
CA CYS A 253 10.81 0.57 8.06
C CYS A 253 10.29 -0.27 9.26
N GLU A 254 10.85 -1.46 9.52
CA GLU A 254 10.44 -2.29 10.66
C GLU A 254 10.91 -1.71 12.00
N ASP A 255 11.95 -0.86 12.00
CA ASP A 255 12.46 -0.18 13.18
C ASP A 255 11.55 0.98 13.64
N VAL A 256 10.59 1.40 12.82
CA VAL A 256 9.64 2.46 13.17
C VAL A 256 8.74 1.99 14.31
N TYR A 257 8.71 2.79 15.37
CA TYR A 257 7.91 2.52 16.56
C TYR A 257 6.42 2.69 16.30
N VAL A 258 5.63 1.79 16.89
CA VAL A 258 4.17 1.86 16.85
C VAL A 258 3.65 1.68 18.26
N ASP A 259 3.08 2.76 18.79
CA ASP A 259 2.52 2.78 20.14
C ASP A 259 1.41 1.71 20.27
N PRO A 260 1.31 1.00 21.42
CA PRO A 260 0.22 0.06 21.66
C PRO A 260 -1.19 0.62 21.42
N ALA A 261 -1.42 1.90 21.71
CA ALA A 261 -2.71 2.56 21.44
C ALA A 261 -2.97 2.69 19.93
N ILE A 262 -1.95 2.98 19.13
CA ILE A 262 -2.05 2.99 17.65
C ILE A 262 -2.29 1.59 17.11
N ARG A 263 -1.61 0.57 17.65
CA ARG A 263 -1.87 -0.82 17.27
C ARG A 263 -3.31 -1.24 17.55
N MET A 264 -3.84 -0.87 18.72
CA MET A 264 -5.23 -1.14 19.07
C MET A 264 -6.19 -0.35 18.17
N TYR A 265 -5.87 0.90 17.84
CA TYR A 265 -6.63 1.68 16.85
C TYR A 265 -6.69 0.98 15.48
N MET A 266 -5.57 0.45 14.96
CA MET A 266 -5.57 -0.33 13.71
C MET A 266 -6.45 -1.58 13.79
N VAL A 267 -6.45 -2.28 14.93
CA VAL A 267 -7.31 -3.45 15.17
C VAL A 267 -8.77 -3.04 15.21
N GLU A 268 -9.10 -1.96 15.91
CA GLU A 268 -10.46 -1.43 16.02
C GLU A 268 -11.01 -1.03 14.65
N VAL A 269 -10.24 -0.27 13.86
CA VAL A 269 -10.61 0.10 12.49
C VAL A 269 -10.98 -1.13 11.65
N VAL A 270 -10.19 -2.21 11.74
CA VAL A 270 -10.48 -3.46 11.01
C VAL A 270 -11.66 -4.22 11.62
N ALA A 271 -11.80 -4.27 12.94
CA ALA A 271 -12.92 -4.93 13.62
C ALA A 271 -14.25 -4.29 13.23
N ARG A 272 -14.31 -2.96 13.19
CA ARG A 272 -15.49 -2.19 12.78
C ARG A 272 -15.95 -2.51 11.36
N THR A 273 -15.04 -2.86 10.43
CA THR A 273 -15.44 -3.33 9.09
C THR A 273 -16.26 -4.63 9.13
N ARG A 274 -16.05 -5.49 10.13
CA ARG A 274 -16.77 -6.77 10.28
C ARG A 274 -18.10 -6.62 11.01
N GLU A 275 -18.22 -5.56 11.81
CA GLU A 275 -19.41 -5.23 12.58
C GLU A 275 -20.36 -4.27 11.85
N ASP A 276 -19.88 -3.59 10.81
CA ASP A 276 -20.68 -2.61 10.07
C ASP A 276 -21.89 -3.28 9.40
N PRO A 277 -23.12 -2.79 9.61
CA PRO A 277 -24.32 -3.41 9.09
C PRO A 277 -24.40 -3.40 7.55
N ARG A 278 -23.62 -2.56 6.88
CA ARG A 278 -23.58 -2.45 5.40
C ARG A 278 -22.67 -3.49 4.77
N VAL A 279 -21.78 -4.08 5.56
CA VAL A 279 -20.74 -5.01 5.12
C VAL A 279 -21.25 -6.45 5.29
N LEU A 280 -21.10 -7.26 4.25
CA LEU A 280 -21.37 -8.70 4.25
C LEU A 280 -20.17 -9.48 4.80
N VAL A 281 -18.96 -9.12 4.38
CA VAL A 281 -17.70 -9.67 4.89
C VAL A 281 -16.70 -8.53 5.06
N GLY A 282 -16.23 -8.34 6.30
CA GLY A 282 -15.23 -7.32 6.62
C GLY A 282 -13.81 -7.77 6.35
N ALA A 283 -12.86 -6.85 6.54
CA ALA A 283 -11.47 -7.09 6.20
C ALA A 283 -10.81 -8.19 7.06
N SER A 284 -9.95 -8.99 6.45
CA SER A 284 -9.22 -10.07 7.12
C SER A 284 -8.12 -9.53 8.07
N PRO A 285 -7.47 -10.37 8.91
CA PRO A 285 -6.30 -9.96 9.69
C PRO A 285 -5.13 -9.42 8.82
N ARG A 286 -5.10 -9.74 7.52
CA ARG A 286 -4.15 -9.13 6.58
C ARG A 286 -4.36 -7.63 6.44
N GLY A 287 -5.60 -7.16 6.63
CA GLY A 287 -5.91 -5.74 6.73
C GLY A 287 -5.12 -5.04 7.84
N SER A 288 -5.15 -5.58 9.06
CA SER A 288 -4.40 -5.00 10.19
C SER A 288 -2.89 -5.03 9.95
N GLN A 289 -2.37 -6.10 9.34
CA GLN A 289 -0.96 -6.18 8.96
C GLN A 289 -0.59 -5.17 7.87
N ALA A 290 -1.46 -4.96 6.88
CA ALA A 290 -1.27 -3.96 5.84
C ALA A 290 -1.23 -2.55 6.45
N LEU A 291 -2.16 -2.21 7.36
CA LEU A 291 -2.15 -0.93 8.07
C LEU A 291 -0.81 -0.72 8.79
N LEU A 292 -0.35 -1.72 9.53
CA LEU A 292 0.91 -1.65 10.26
C LEU A 292 2.11 -1.36 9.34
N LYS A 293 2.30 -2.19 8.31
CA LYS A 293 3.45 -2.09 7.41
C LYS A 293 3.46 -0.78 6.62
N THR A 294 2.31 -0.38 6.09
CA THR A 294 2.20 0.81 5.25
C THR A 294 2.28 2.09 6.08
N SER A 295 1.74 2.10 7.30
CA SER A 295 1.88 3.26 8.21
C SER A 295 3.33 3.46 8.64
N ARG A 296 4.07 2.37 8.89
CA ARG A 296 5.52 2.43 9.16
C ARG A 296 6.31 2.99 7.98
N ALA A 297 6.05 2.48 6.77
CA ALA A 297 6.68 2.99 5.56
C ALA A 297 6.35 4.49 5.33
N ALA A 298 5.11 4.91 5.58
CA ALA A 298 4.69 6.30 5.49
C ALA A 298 5.38 7.21 6.52
N ALA A 299 5.62 6.73 7.74
CA ALA A 299 6.38 7.45 8.75
C ALA A 299 7.88 7.52 8.38
N ALA A 300 8.47 6.41 7.93
CA ALA A 300 9.87 6.32 7.50
C ALA A 300 10.18 7.24 6.31
N MET A 301 9.28 7.31 5.30
CA MET A 301 9.41 8.25 4.18
C MET A 301 9.47 9.71 4.63
N ARG A 302 8.83 10.03 5.76
CA ARG A 302 8.85 11.38 6.35
C ARG A 302 10.00 11.56 7.36
N GLY A 303 10.94 10.62 7.44
CA GLY A 303 12.06 10.63 8.38
C GLY A 303 11.66 10.49 9.84
N ARG A 304 10.44 10.02 10.13
CA ARG A 304 9.95 9.85 11.50
C ARG A 304 10.22 8.44 12.01
N ASP A 305 10.55 8.34 13.30
CA ASP A 305 10.80 7.09 14.04
C ASP A 305 9.56 6.52 14.73
N PHE A 306 8.39 7.14 14.56
CA PHE A 306 7.13 6.66 15.11
C PHE A 306 5.94 6.89 14.17
N VAL A 307 4.94 6.01 14.26
CA VAL A 307 3.67 6.10 13.55
C VAL A 307 2.68 6.99 14.30
N THR A 308 1.95 7.83 13.56
CA THR A 308 0.84 8.66 14.06
C THR A 308 -0.51 8.11 13.60
N PRO A 309 -1.64 8.51 14.21
CA PRO A 309 -2.96 8.12 13.72
C PRO A 309 -3.25 8.58 12.28
N ASP A 310 -2.69 9.72 11.88
CA ASP A 310 -2.88 10.27 10.53
C ASP A 310 -2.20 9.42 9.47
N ASP A 311 -1.06 8.78 9.81
CA ASP A 311 -0.42 7.79 8.94
C ASP A 311 -1.37 6.64 8.63
N VAL A 312 -2.04 6.12 9.66
CA VAL A 312 -3.01 5.02 9.53
C VAL A 312 -4.20 5.44 8.69
N LYS A 313 -4.75 6.63 8.96
CA LYS A 313 -5.94 7.14 8.24
C LYS A 313 -5.65 7.35 6.76
N ALA A 314 -4.49 7.89 6.41
CA ALA A 314 -4.13 8.19 5.02
C ALA A 314 -4.06 6.94 4.13
N ILE A 315 -3.64 5.79 4.68
CA ILE A 315 -3.49 4.53 3.92
C ILE A 315 -4.66 3.56 4.11
N ALA A 316 -5.58 3.85 5.03
CA ALA A 316 -6.62 2.89 5.43
C ALA A 316 -7.57 2.56 4.30
N GLU A 317 -8.00 3.55 3.50
CA GLU A 317 -8.85 3.29 2.35
C GLU A 317 -8.15 2.38 1.32
N LEU A 318 -6.93 2.73 0.93
CA LEU A 318 -6.12 1.99 -0.04
C LEU A 318 -5.86 0.55 0.38
N ALA A 319 -5.66 0.33 1.69
CA ALA A 319 -5.43 -0.99 2.24
C ALA A 319 -6.74 -1.77 2.44
N ILE A 320 -7.79 -1.16 2.96
CA ILE A 320 -8.91 -1.92 3.54
C ILE A 320 -10.11 -1.99 2.60
N ALA A 321 -10.35 -1.00 1.75
CA ALA A 321 -11.58 -0.92 0.96
C ALA A 321 -11.81 -2.16 0.09
N HIS A 322 -10.77 -2.66 -0.59
CA HIS A 322 -10.88 -3.85 -1.45
C HIS A 322 -10.97 -5.18 -0.71
N ARG A 323 -10.86 -5.17 0.62
CA ARG A 323 -11.01 -6.34 1.50
C ARG A 323 -12.41 -6.45 2.09
N MET A 324 -13.31 -5.52 1.76
CA MET A 324 -14.70 -5.51 2.22
C MET A 324 -15.64 -5.92 1.10
N ILE A 325 -16.60 -6.77 1.44
CA ILE A 325 -17.73 -7.10 0.57
C ILE A 325 -18.95 -6.41 1.12
N LEU A 326 -19.59 -5.56 0.33
CA LEU A 326 -20.84 -4.91 0.72
C LEU A 326 -22.04 -5.81 0.50
N LYS A 327 -23.11 -5.63 1.28
CA LYS A 327 -24.38 -6.32 1.03
C LYS A 327 -24.99 -5.85 -0.30
N PRO A 328 -25.65 -6.74 -1.07
CA PRO A 328 -26.18 -6.41 -2.39
C PRO A 328 -27.12 -5.19 -2.40
N GLU A 329 -27.95 -5.03 -1.36
CA GLU A 329 -28.88 -3.92 -1.21
C GLU A 329 -28.21 -2.54 -1.14
N HIS A 330 -26.95 -2.47 -0.70
CA HIS A 330 -26.16 -1.24 -0.68
C HIS A 330 -25.40 -1.03 -1.97
N GLN A 331 -24.88 -2.09 -2.59
CA GLN A 331 -24.23 -2.02 -3.90
C GLN A 331 -25.20 -1.51 -4.97
N ILE A 332 -26.45 -1.98 -4.96
CA ILE A 332 -27.50 -1.53 -5.88
C ILE A 332 -27.80 -0.02 -5.73
N LYS A 333 -27.59 0.53 -4.53
CA LYS A 333 -27.74 1.97 -4.24
C LYS A 333 -26.51 2.79 -4.60
N GLY A 334 -25.47 2.16 -5.15
CA GLY A 334 -24.22 2.81 -5.54
C GLY A 334 -23.27 3.10 -4.38
N LEU A 335 -23.47 2.50 -3.20
CA LEU A 335 -22.54 2.67 -2.08
C LEU A 335 -21.22 1.95 -2.38
N GLU A 336 -20.10 2.66 -2.21
CA GLU A 336 -18.77 2.10 -2.40
C GLU A 336 -18.08 1.73 -1.08
N ALA A 337 -17.18 0.75 -1.14
CA ALA A 337 -16.43 0.30 0.04
C ALA A 337 -15.54 1.41 0.63
N GLY A 338 -15.02 2.31 -0.22
CA GLY A 338 -14.26 3.49 0.22
C GLY A 338 -15.10 4.42 1.11
N GLU A 339 -16.36 4.66 0.76
CA GLU A 339 -17.27 5.50 1.56
C GLU A 339 -17.56 4.90 2.94
N VAL A 340 -17.75 3.57 3.00
CA VAL A 340 -17.90 2.85 4.27
C VAL A 340 -16.63 2.97 5.11
N MET A 341 -15.46 2.82 4.51
CA MET A 341 -14.18 2.99 5.21
C MET A 341 -14.03 4.40 5.77
N GLN A 342 -14.36 5.43 4.99
CA GLN A 342 -14.32 6.82 5.45
C GLN A 342 -15.30 7.08 6.61
N SER A 343 -16.48 6.46 6.60
CA SER A 343 -17.42 6.49 7.73
C SER A 343 -16.79 5.89 8.99
N ILE A 344 -16.19 4.70 8.87
CA ILE A 344 -15.56 4.00 9.99
C ILE A 344 -14.41 4.84 10.58
N LEU A 345 -13.56 5.46 9.76
CA LEU A 345 -12.45 6.29 10.22
C LEU A 345 -12.90 7.55 10.98
N ARG A 346 -14.14 8.03 10.77
CA ARG A 346 -14.72 9.16 11.51
C ARG A 346 -15.34 8.72 12.84
N GLU A 347 -15.85 7.49 12.91
CA GLU A 347 -16.49 6.93 14.11
C GLU A 347 -15.48 6.42 15.13
N VAL A 348 -14.39 5.77 14.68
CA VAL A 348 -13.41 5.18 15.58
C VAL A 348 -12.63 6.27 16.31
N PRO A 349 -12.65 6.30 17.66
CA PRO A 349 -11.91 7.29 18.43
C PRO A 349 -10.41 7.25 18.15
N VAL A 350 -9.84 8.40 17.85
CA VAL A 350 -8.40 8.54 17.64
C VAL A 350 -7.69 8.50 18.99
N PRO A 351 -6.68 7.64 19.18
CA PRO A 351 -5.93 7.60 20.44
C PRO A 351 -5.12 8.89 20.61
N THR A 352 -5.06 9.40 21.84
CA THR A 352 -4.10 10.42 22.24
C THR A 352 -2.78 9.73 22.60
N VAL A 353 -1.75 9.93 21.77
CA VAL A 353 -0.40 9.35 21.92
C VAL A 353 0.66 10.42 22.03
#